data_AF-A0A453N085-F1
#
_entry.id   AF-A0A453N085-F1
#
_cell.length_a   1.000
_cell.length_b   1.000
_cell.length_c   1.000
_cell.angle_alpha   90.00
_cell.angle_beta   90.00
_cell.angle_gamma   90.00
#
_symmetry.space_group_name_H-M   'P 1'
#
loop_
_entity.id
_entity.type
_entity.pdbx_description
1 polymer ?
#
loop_
_entity_poly.entity_id
_entity_poly.type
_entity_poly.pdbx_seq_one_letter_code
_entity_poly.pdbx_strand_id
1 'polypeptide(L)'
;MASAIRTDTPDSVVGSRNELRARQMRIAEITEMIHVASLIHDDVLDAADTRRGMDSLNSAVGNKLAALAGDFLLFRAFSAAGSLENTEVVSLLATALNNLVTGELMQMTVTPAQRCRES
;
A
#
# COMPACT_ATOMS: atom_id res chain seq x y z
N MET A 1 45.94 -4.86 -28.51
CA MET A 1 44.68 -4.61 -29.25
C MET A 1 43.50 -4.82 -28.30
N ALA A 2 43.20 -3.86 -27.43
CA ALA A 2 41.99 -3.86 -26.61
C ALA A 2 41.36 -2.47 -26.72
N SER A 3 40.38 -2.34 -27.62
CA SER A 3 39.61 -1.12 -27.80
C SER A 3 38.50 -1.09 -26.75
N ALA A 4 38.62 -0.16 -25.80
CA ALA A 4 37.59 0.09 -24.81
C ALA A 4 36.36 0.71 -25.51
N ILE A 5 35.23 0.01 -25.45
CA ILE A 5 33.93 0.56 -25.85
C ILE A 5 33.59 1.66 -24.84
N ARG A 6 33.88 2.91 -25.19
CA ARG A 6 33.30 4.08 -24.51
C ARG A 6 31.83 4.14 -24.93
N THR A 7 30.93 3.69 -24.08
CA THR A 7 29.52 3.99 -24.21
C THR A 7 29.31 5.45 -23.84
N ASP A 8 29.38 6.31 -24.84
CA ASP A 8 29.02 7.72 -24.73
C ASP A 8 27.48 7.80 -24.71
N THR A 9 26.87 7.40 -23.59
CA THR A 9 25.45 7.65 -23.38
C THR A 9 25.30 9.11 -22.97
N PRO A 10 24.54 9.92 -23.71
CA PRO A 10 24.42 11.34 -23.41
C PRO A 10 23.84 11.54 -22.00
N ASP A 11 24.47 12.42 -21.21
CA ASP A 11 24.12 12.70 -19.81
C ASP A 11 22.62 13.01 -19.60
N SER A 12 21.95 13.55 -20.63
CA SER A 12 20.50 13.82 -20.64
C SER A 12 19.62 12.57 -20.51
N VAL A 13 20.05 11.42 -21.07
CA VAL A 13 19.30 10.15 -21.01
C VAL A 13 19.48 9.46 -19.64
N VAL A 14 20.64 9.66 -19.00
CA VAL A 14 20.87 9.17 -17.63
C VAL A 14 20.04 9.97 -16.62
N GLY A 15 19.96 11.30 -16.79
CA GLY A 15 19.11 12.18 -15.97
C GLY A 15 17.63 11.78 -16.00
N SER A 16 17.07 11.59 -17.21
CA SER A 16 15.67 11.21 -17.39
C SER A 16 15.31 9.85 -16.77
N ARG A 17 16.21 8.85 -16.85
CA ARG A 17 16.00 7.53 -16.24
C ARG A 17 16.00 7.58 -14.71
N ASN A 18 16.87 8.39 -14.12
CA ASN A 18 16.93 8.55 -12.67
C ASN A 18 15.70 9.26 -12.11
N GLU A 19 15.20 10.28 -12.81
CA GLU A 19 13.97 10.98 -12.45
C GLU A 19 12.75 10.06 -12.51
N LEU A 20 12.62 9.29 -13.59
CA LEU A 20 11.54 8.30 -13.73
C LEU A 20 11.58 7.26 -12.59
N ARG A 21 12.77 6.73 -12.29
CA ARG A 21 12.96 5.78 -11.19
C ARG A 21 12.57 6.38 -9.84
N ALA A 22 12.94 7.63 -9.57
CA ALA A 22 12.56 8.32 -8.35
C ALA A 22 11.04 8.49 -8.21
N ARG A 23 10.33 8.77 -9.30
CA ARG A 23 8.85 8.84 -9.30
C ARG A 23 8.23 7.47 -9.07
N GLN A 24 8.75 6.42 -9.70
CA GLN A 24 8.29 5.04 -9.50
C GLN A 24 8.51 4.59 -8.05
N MET A 25 9.66 4.92 -7.45
CA MET A 25 9.94 4.62 -6.04
C MET A 25 8.95 5.30 -5.11
N ARG A 26 8.59 6.57 -5.35
CA ARG A 26 7.56 7.24 -4.55
C ARG A 26 6.21 6.54 -4.64
N ILE A 27 5.81 6.09 -5.83
CA ILE A 27 4.56 5.32 -5.99
C ILE A 27 4.65 4.00 -5.22
N ALA A 28 5.79 3.30 -5.26
CA ALA A 28 5.99 2.07 -4.50
C ALA A 28 5.88 2.30 -2.98
N GLU A 29 6.48 3.38 -2.47
CA GLU A 29 6.37 3.78 -1.07
C GLU A 29 4.92 4.07 -0.65
N ILE A 30 4.17 4.78 -1.50
CA ILE A 30 2.74 5.06 -1.26
C ILE A 30 1.92 3.78 -1.20
N THR A 31 2.11 2.88 -2.17
CA THR A 31 1.40 1.60 -2.22
C THR A 31 1.71 0.74 -1.01
N GLU A 32 2.98 0.68 -0.57
CA GLU A 32 3.35 -0.09 0.63
C GLU A 32 2.78 0.53 1.91
N MET A 33 2.71 1.87 2.03
CA MET A 33 2.03 2.51 3.17
C MET A 33 0.54 2.16 3.23
N ILE A 34 -0.15 2.15 2.08
CA ILE A 34 -1.56 1.73 1.99
C ILE A 34 -1.69 0.25 2.38
N HIS A 35 -0.80 -0.61 1.88
CA HIS A 35 -0.78 -2.03 2.21
C HIS A 35 -0.62 -2.26 3.71
N VAL A 36 0.37 -1.64 4.34
CA VAL A 36 0.59 -1.79 5.79
C VAL A 36 -0.59 -1.23 6.60
N ALA A 37 -1.18 -0.11 6.18
CA ALA A 37 -2.37 0.44 6.82
C ALA A 37 -3.55 -0.54 6.77
N SER A 38 -3.78 -1.20 5.62
CA SER A 38 -4.84 -2.21 5.50
C SER A 38 -4.57 -3.39 6.42
N LEU A 39 -3.33 -3.92 6.48
CA LEU A 39 -3.02 -5.03 7.37
C LEU A 39 -3.28 -4.71 8.86
N ILE A 40 -3.00 -3.48 9.28
CA ILE A 40 -3.27 -3.03 10.66
C ILE A 40 -4.78 -2.99 10.92
N HIS A 41 -5.56 -2.47 9.97
CA HIS A 41 -7.02 -2.45 10.08
C HIS A 41 -7.60 -3.87 10.07
N ASP A 42 -7.13 -4.76 9.20
CA ASP A 42 -7.53 -6.17 9.14
C ASP A 42 -7.25 -6.87 10.49
N ASP A 43 -6.07 -6.67 11.09
CA ASP A 43 -5.72 -7.24 12.40
C ASP A 43 -6.72 -6.80 13.49
N VAL A 44 -7.22 -5.56 13.43
CA VAL A 44 -8.26 -5.05 14.35
C VAL A 44 -9.63 -5.66 14.05
N LEU A 45 -9.99 -5.82 12.78
CA LEU A 45 -11.28 -6.36 12.34
C LEU A 45 -11.40 -7.85 12.68
N ASP A 46 -10.33 -8.62 12.44
CA ASP A 46 -10.27 -10.06 12.68
C ASP A 46 -9.94 -10.44 14.13
N ALA A 47 -9.65 -9.45 14.98
CA ALA A 47 -9.14 -9.65 16.33
C ALA A 47 -7.92 -10.60 16.36
N ALA A 48 -7.00 -10.41 15.43
CA ALA A 48 -5.82 -11.26 15.30
C ALA A 48 -4.89 -11.06 16.51
N ASP A 49 -4.35 -12.17 17.05
CA ASP A 49 -3.36 -12.14 18.14
C ASP A 49 -1.91 -11.99 17.60
N THR A 50 -1.66 -12.45 16.38
CA THR A 50 -0.31 -12.45 15.78
C THR A 50 -0.34 -12.06 14.29
N ARG A 51 0.73 -11.40 13.84
CA ARG A 51 0.99 -11.07 12.44
C ARG A 51 2.45 -11.40 12.11
N ARG A 52 2.66 -12.25 11.09
CA ARG A 52 4.00 -12.72 10.65
C ARG A 52 4.85 -13.30 11.78
N GLY A 53 4.22 -13.99 12.74
CA GLY A 53 4.90 -14.65 13.87
C GLY A 53 5.30 -13.71 15.02
N MET A 54 4.91 -12.43 14.97
CA MET A 54 5.03 -11.48 16.07
C MET A 54 3.62 -11.10 16.57
N ASP A 55 3.53 -10.55 17.77
CA ASP A 55 2.28 -10.00 18.29
C ASP A 55 1.72 -8.96 17.30
N SER A 56 0.43 -9.07 17.01
CA SER A 56 -0.27 -8.09 16.18
C SER A 56 -0.27 -6.72 16.86
N LEU A 57 -0.39 -5.65 16.08
CA LEU A 57 -0.36 -4.30 16.65
C LEU A 57 -1.53 -4.07 17.61
N ASN A 58 -2.71 -4.59 17.29
CA ASN A 58 -3.90 -4.51 18.14
C ASN A 58 -3.73 -5.29 19.46
N SER A 59 -3.03 -6.42 19.46
CA SER A 59 -2.69 -7.16 20.69
C SER A 59 -1.70 -6.37 21.56
N ALA A 60 -0.67 -5.77 20.96
CA ALA A 60 0.37 -5.04 21.68
C ALA A 60 -0.10 -3.69 22.26
N VAL A 61 -0.93 -2.93 21.53
CA VAL A 61 -1.31 -1.56 21.91
C VAL A 61 -2.80 -1.30 22.05
N GLY A 62 -3.64 -2.31 21.77
CA GLY A 62 -5.09 -2.22 21.82
C GLY A 62 -5.73 -1.73 20.51
N ASN A 63 -6.95 -2.21 20.24
CA ASN A 63 -7.69 -1.98 19.00
C ASN A 63 -7.85 -0.50 18.63
N LYS A 64 -8.12 0.38 19.61
CA LYS A 64 -8.34 1.81 19.35
C LYS A 64 -7.09 2.49 18.81
N LEU A 65 -5.93 2.22 19.41
CA LEU A 65 -4.68 2.85 18.99
C LEU A 65 -4.19 2.23 17.68
N ALA A 66 -4.36 0.92 17.49
CA ALA A 66 -4.07 0.25 16.23
C ALA A 66 -4.90 0.83 15.07
N ALA A 67 -6.21 1.04 15.24
CA ALA A 67 -7.05 1.66 14.22
C ALA A 67 -6.56 3.07 13.85
N LEU A 68 -6.24 3.91 14.85
CA LEU A 68 -5.68 5.25 14.63
C LEU A 68 -4.30 5.21 13.95
N ALA A 69 -3.47 4.21 14.22
CA ALA A 69 -2.19 4.03 13.55
C ALA A 69 -2.38 3.71 12.06
N GLY A 70 -3.38 2.88 11.73
CA GLY A 70 -3.78 2.63 10.34
C GLY A 70 -4.26 3.91 9.64
N ASP A 71 -5.13 4.69 10.29
CA ASP A 71 -5.62 5.98 9.74
C ASP A 71 -4.48 6.97 9.50
N PHE A 72 -3.52 7.04 10.43
CA PHE A 72 -2.35 7.90 10.30
C PHE A 72 -1.47 7.50 9.12
N LEU A 73 -1.19 6.20 8.93
CA LEU A 73 -0.43 5.70 7.79
C LEU A 73 -1.16 5.98 6.47
N LEU A 74 -2.47 5.78 6.45
CA LEU A 74 -3.31 6.05 5.28
C LEU A 74 -3.30 7.54 4.89
N PHE A 75 -3.42 8.42 5.89
CA PHE A 75 -3.29 9.87 5.70
C PHE A 75 -1.92 10.24 5.11
N ARG A 76 -0.83 9.66 5.64
CA ARG A 76 0.52 9.90 5.11
C ARG A 76 0.66 9.42 3.67
N ALA A 77 0.08 8.28 3.32
CA ALA A 77 0.08 7.78 1.96
C ALA A 77 -0.63 8.73 0.99
N PHE A 78 -1.79 9.27 1.38
CA PHE A 78 -2.52 10.24 0.56
C PHE A 78 -1.84 11.60 0.48
N SER A 79 -1.21 12.06 1.55
CA SER A 79 -0.38 13.27 1.53
C SER A 79 0.79 13.12 0.55
N ALA A 80 1.47 11.97 0.57
CA ALA A 80 2.52 11.66 -0.39
C ALA A 80 1.99 11.52 -1.83
N ALA A 81 0.82 10.91 -2.03
CA ALA A 81 0.18 10.80 -3.34
C ALA A 81 -0.19 12.17 -3.92
N GLY A 82 -0.71 13.08 -3.09
CA GLY A 82 -1.00 14.46 -3.49
C GLY A 82 0.25 15.22 -3.96
N SER A 83 1.42 14.93 -3.38
CA SER A 83 2.70 15.53 -3.77
C SER A 83 3.25 15.04 -5.12
N LEU A 84 2.64 14.03 -5.75
CA LEU A 84 3.04 13.55 -7.08
C LEU A 84 2.57 14.48 -8.21
N GLU A 85 1.65 15.40 -7.92
CA GLU A 85 1.05 16.35 -8.88
C GLU A 85 0.51 15.67 -10.15
N ASN A 86 0.09 14.41 -10.02
CA ASN A 86 -0.48 13.62 -11.11
C ASN A 86 -1.85 13.09 -10.68
N THR A 87 -2.90 13.72 -11.20
CA THR A 87 -4.30 13.40 -10.87
C THR A 87 -4.72 12.00 -11.33
N GLU A 88 -4.16 11.50 -12.43
CA GLU A 88 -4.44 10.15 -12.92
C GLU A 88 -3.93 9.09 -11.93
N VAL A 89 -2.71 9.26 -11.44
CA VAL A 89 -2.12 8.35 -10.43
C VAL A 89 -2.92 8.40 -9.12
N VAL A 90 -3.29 9.60 -8.66
CA VAL A 90 -4.12 9.76 -7.44
C VAL A 90 -5.48 9.11 -7.63
N SER A 91 -6.10 9.26 -8.81
CA SER A 91 -7.37 8.62 -9.14
C SER A 91 -7.25 7.10 -9.13
N LEU A 92 -6.20 6.53 -9.73
CA LEU A 92 -5.96 5.09 -9.74
C LEU A 92 -5.77 4.53 -8.33
N LEU A 93 -5.00 5.22 -7.48
CA LEU A 93 -4.83 4.84 -6.07
C LEU A 93 -6.16 4.89 -5.34
N ALA A 94 -6.94 5.96 -5.49
CA ALA A 94 -8.26 6.08 -4.86
C ALA A 94 -9.22 4.96 -5.31
N THR A 95 -9.23 4.60 -6.59
CA THR A 95 -9.99 3.45 -7.10
C THR A 95 -9.52 2.14 -6.46
N ALA A 96 -8.22 1.91 -6.35
CA ALA A 96 -7.68 0.71 -5.72
C ALA A 96 -8.07 0.60 -4.24
N LEU A 97 -7.98 1.69 -3.47
CA LEU A 97 -8.45 1.72 -2.09
C LEU A 97 -9.96 1.48 -1.98
N ASN A 98 -10.77 2.09 -2.85
CA ASN A 98 -12.20 1.87 -2.86
C ASN A 98 -12.54 0.39 -3.10
N ASN A 99 -11.82 -0.26 -4.02
CA ASN A 99 -11.99 -1.68 -4.29
C ASN A 99 -11.58 -2.53 -3.08
N LEU A 100 -10.51 -2.17 -2.37
CA LEU A 100 -10.07 -2.86 -1.15
C LEU A 100 -11.15 -2.78 -0.07
N VAL A 101 -11.64 -1.57 0.25
CA VAL A 101 -12.69 -1.35 1.25
C VAL A 101 -13.99 -2.05 0.85
N THR A 102 -14.35 -2.00 -0.43
CA THR A 102 -15.55 -2.69 -0.94
C THR A 102 -15.41 -4.21 -0.77
N GLY A 103 -14.24 -4.77 -1.10
CA GLY A 103 -13.96 -6.19 -0.92
C GLY A 103 -14.09 -6.63 0.54
N GLU A 104 -13.57 -5.83 1.46
CA GLU A 104 -13.64 -6.10 2.90
C GLU A 104 -15.09 -6.02 3.43
N LEU A 105 -15.85 -5.00 3.04
CA LEU A 105 -17.27 -4.89 3.37
C LEU A 105 -18.08 -6.08 2.83
N MET A 106 -17.79 -6.56 1.62
CA MET A 106 -18.45 -7.74 1.06
C MET A 106 -18.18 -8.97 1.94
N GLN A 107 -16.95 -9.19 2.38
CA GLN A 107 -16.60 -10.32 3.26
C GLN A 107 -17.36 -10.26 4.60
N MET A 108 -17.52 -9.07 5.18
CA MET A 108 -18.27 -8.87 6.42
C MET A 108 -19.78 -9.15 6.27
N THR A 109 -20.35 -8.80 5.12
CA THR A 109 -21.79 -8.98 4.86
C THR A 109 -22.18 -10.42 4.52
N VAL A 110 -21.24 -11.25 4.04
CA VAL A 110 -21.48 -12.68 3.79
C VAL A 110 -21.52 -13.43 5.11
N THR A 111 -22.73 -13.76 5.55
CA THR A 111 -22.95 -14.49 6.81
C THR A 111 -22.44 -15.94 6.71
N PRO A 112 -22.00 -16.56 7.83
CA PRO A 112 -21.50 -17.94 7.86
C PRO A 112 -22.46 -18.97 7.22
N ALA A 113 -23.77 -18.69 7.21
CA ALA A 113 -24.80 -19.57 6.63
C ALA A 113 -24.70 -19.76 5.10
N GLN A 114 -24.00 -18.87 4.39
CA GLN A 114 -23.76 -19.00 2.94
C GLN A 114 -22.48 -19.79 2.62
N ARG A 115 -21.50 -19.82 3.52
CA ARG A 115 -20.25 -20.59 3.33
C ARG A 115 -20.45 -22.12 3.33
N CYS A 116 -21.51 -22.62 3.99
CA CYS A 116 -21.83 -24.06 4.01
C CYS A 116 -22.76 -24.54 2.88
N ARG A 117 -23.19 -23.67 1.94
CA ARG A 117 -24.09 -24.08 0.85
C ARG A 117 -23.39 -24.44 -0.47
N GLU A 118 -22.07 -24.27 -0.54
CA GLU A 118 -21.27 -24.51 -1.75
C GLU A 118 -20.18 -25.58 -1.56
N SER A 119 -20.30 -26.42 -0.52
CA SER A 119 -19.42 -27.59 -0.27
C SER A 119 -20.15 -28.91 -0.48
#